data_AF-A0A246JQZ0-F1
#
_entry.id   AF-A0A246JQZ0-F1
#
_cell.length_a   1.000
_cell.length_b   1.000
_cell.length_c   1.000
_cell.angle_alpha   90.00
_cell.angle_beta   90.00
_cell.angle_gamma   90.00
#
_symmetry.space_group_name_H-M   'P 1'
#
loop_
_entity.id
_entity.type
_entity.pdbx_description
1 polymer ?
#
loop_
_entity_poly.entity_id
_entity_poly.type
_entity_poly.pdbx_seq_one_letter_code
_entity_poly.pdbx_strand_id
1 'polypeptide(L)'
;MSKSTDDAHRRKSKKPYNERTDLEKLEAQWTKLSGLHLREEPSAAIVRCATAAEIAANYAIRTEWAVKTGFDATVIDHFLKWANGLQLKMAKLFVPVYFADPKSKVAKALVSSAEKINAVRNSVVHQGAFSNPEEAEDAIAEASLFINMIVGLSIPGFDIRKRPDAAKS
;
A
#
# COMPACT_ATOMS: atom_id res chain seq x y z
N MET A 1 21.87 -14.87 -46.31
CA MET A 1 22.44 -13.78 -45.47
C MET A 1 21.40 -12.67 -45.44
N SER A 2 20.95 -12.05 -44.35
CA SER A 2 21.15 -12.15 -42.90
C SER A 2 19.93 -11.45 -42.28
N LYS A 3 19.57 -11.85 -41.05
CA LYS A 3 18.41 -11.41 -40.25
C LYS A 3 18.36 -9.89 -39.96
N SER A 4 17.14 -9.40 -39.77
CA SER A 4 16.82 -8.39 -38.74
C SER A 4 15.48 -8.80 -38.09
N THR A 5 15.41 -9.70 -37.10
CA THR A 5 15.50 -9.45 -35.65
C THR A 5 14.80 -8.20 -35.09
N ASP A 6 13.90 -7.53 -35.82
CA ASP A 6 13.21 -6.35 -35.27
C ASP A 6 11.90 -6.65 -34.51
N ASP A 7 11.29 -7.82 -34.71
CA ASP A 7 10.02 -8.15 -34.02
C ASP A 7 10.20 -8.86 -32.66
N ALA A 8 11.43 -9.17 -32.25
CA ALA A 8 11.71 -9.83 -30.98
C ALA A 8 11.72 -8.87 -29.76
N HIS A 9 11.61 -7.55 -29.99
CA HIS A 9 11.61 -6.54 -28.94
C HIS A 9 10.23 -6.03 -28.53
N ARG A 10 9.14 -6.73 -28.91
CA ARG A 10 7.82 -6.47 -28.32
C ARG A 10 7.86 -6.88 -26.84
N ARG A 11 8.25 -5.90 -26.02
CA ARG A 11 8.28 -5.87 -24.55
C ARG A 11 7.32 -6.90 -23.99
N LYS A 12 7.84 -7.90 -23.25
CA LYS A 12 7.04 -8.80 -22.40
C LYS A 12 5.89 -7.99 -21.82
N SER A 13 4.67 -8.29 -22.27
CA SER A 13 3.48 -7.56 -21.85
C SER A 13 3.43 -7.62 -20.33
N LYS A 14 3.59 -6.47 -19.66
CA LYS A 14 3.57 -6.43 -18.20
C LYS A 14 2.18 -6.87 -17.75
N LYS A 15 2.12 -7.80 -16.79
CA LYS A 15 0.89 -8.27 -16.14
C LYS A 15 -0.09 -7.10 -15.89
N PRO A 16 -1.34 -7.17 -16.40
CA PRO A 16 -2.36 -6.14 -16.19
C PRO A 16 -2.51 -5.80 -14.71
N TYR A 17 -2.74 -4.51 -14.39
CA TYR A 17 -2.71 -4.06 -12.99
C TYR A 17 -3.71 -4.80 -12.09
N ASN A 18 -4.91 -5.08 -12.60
CA ASN A 18 -5.94 -5.73 -11.79
C ASN A 18 -5.63 -7.20 -11.48
N GLU A 19 -4.83 -7.86 -12.32
CA GLU A 19 -4.39 -9.24 -12.14
C GLU A 19 -3.22 -9.36 -11.15
N ARG A 20 -2.58 -8.23 -10.81
CA ARG A 20 -1.43 -8.21 -9.89
C ARG A 20 -1.81 -8.61 -8.47
N THR A 21 -0.87 -9.26 -7.78
CA THR A 21 -0.95 -9.50 -6.33
C THR A 21 -0.92 -8.18 -5.57
N ASP A 22 -1.30 -8.20 -4.29
CA ASP A 22 -1.27 -6.98 -3.47
C ASP A 22 0.14 -6.39 -3.37
N LEU A 23 1.18 -7.22 -3.22
CA LEU A 23 2.57 -6.75 -3.22
C LEU A 23 3.00 -6.14 -4.57
N GLU A 24 2.64 -6.78 -5.69
CA GLU A 24 2.90 -6.23 -7.04
C GLU A 24 2.15 -4.90 -7.27
N LYS A 25 0.95 -4.75 -6.70
CA LYS A 25 0.16 -3.51 -6.76
C LYS A 25 0.76 -2.42 -5.87
N LEU A 26 1.21 -2.78 -4.68
CA LEU A 26 1.90 -1.91 -3.72
C LEU A 26 3.16 -1.33 -4.35
N GLU A 27 4.05 -2.17 -4.86
CA GLU A 27 5.29 -1.76 -5.54
C GLU A 27 5.01 -0.85 -6.73
N ALA A 28 3.98 -1.16 -7.52
CA ALA A 28 3.61 -0.37 -8.67
C ALA A 28 3.07 1.02 -8.30
N GLN A 29 2.29 1.14 -7.22
CA GLN A 29 1.85 2.45 -6.72
C GLN A 29 3.03 3.23 -6.16
N TRP A 30 3.92 2.58 -5.40
CA TRP A 30 5.09 3.23 -4.83
C TRP A 30 6.10 3.72 -5.89
N THR A 31 6.31 2.93 -6.94
CA THR A 31 7.14 3.32 -8.08
C THR A 31 6.53 4.49 -8.86
N LYS A 32 5.20 4.56 -8.97
CA LYS A 32 4.53 5.70 -9.61
C LYS A 32 4.57 6.95 -8.73
N LEU A 33 4.48 6.78 -7.41
CA LEU A 33 4.57 7.86 -6.43
C LEU A 33 5.93 8.57 -6.53
N SER A 34 7.03 7.82 -6.56
CA SER A 34 8.37 8.42 -6.70
C SER A 34 8.51 9.24 -7.98
N GLY A 35 7.86 8.83 -9.07
CA GLY A 35 7.81 9.59 -10.31
C GLY A 35 6.93 10.85 -10.28
N LEU A 36 5.98 10.98 -9.35
CA LEU A 36 5.10 12.16 -9.20
C LEU A 36 5.63 13.18 -8.22
N HIS A 37 6.30 12.72 -7.16
CA HIS A 37 7.01 13.61 -6.25
C HIS A 37 8.03 14.47 -7.03
N LEU A 38 8.63 13.93 -8.09
CA LEU A 38 9.52 14.64 -9.01
C LEU A 38 8.83 15.65 -9.96
N ARG A 39 7.49 15.72 -9.99
CA ARG A 39 6.72 16.56 -10.93
C ARG A 39 5.89 17.65 -10.25
N GLU A 40 6.12 17.91 -8.97
CA GLU A 40 5.40 18.95 -8.21
C GLU A 40 3.87 18.77 -8.18
N GLU A 41 3.39 17.52 -8.10
CA GLU A 41 1.96 17.18 -8.04
C GLU A 41 1.57 16.65 -6.63
N PRO A 42 1.53 17.51 -5.59
CA PRO A 42 1.44 17.10 -4.19
C PRO A 42 0.13 16.36 -3.86
N SER A 43 -1.02 16.87 -4.31
CA SER A 43 -2.32 16.23 -4.10
C SER A 43 -2.37 14.82 -4.71
N ALA A 44 -1.82 14.64 -5.92
CA ALA A 44 -1.77 13.33 -6.55
C ALA A 44 -0.82 12.36 -5.83
N ALA A 45 0.29 12.86 -5.29
CA ALA A 45 1.22 12.09 -4.48
C ALA A 45 0.55 11.57 -3.18
N ILE A 46 -0.18 12.43 -2.47
CA ILE A 46 -0.96 12.07 -1.28
C ILE A 46 -1.96 10.95 -1.57
N VAL A 47 -2.74 11.08 -2.65
CA VAL A 47 -3.72 10.05 -3.01
C VAL A 47 -3.04 8.71 -3.29
N ARG A 48 -1.88 8.72 -3.93
CA ARG A 48 -1.14 7.48 -4.23
C ARG A 48 -0.48 6.86 -3.02
N CYS A 49 0.14 7.63 -2.13
CA CYS A 49 0.75 7.07 -0.93
C CYS A 49 -0.32 6.47 0.00
N ALA A 50 -1.48 7.11 0.13
CA ALA A 50 -2.63 6.55 0.85
C ALA A 50 -3.17 5.27 0.19
N THR A 51 -3.26 5.24 -1.14
CA THR A 51 -3.63 4.02 -1.88
C THR A 51 -2.64 2.89 -1.64
N ALA A 52 -1.34 3.18 -1.63
CA ALA A 52 -0.30 2.20 -1.33
C ALA A 52 -0.44 1.66 0.10
N ALA A 53 -0.66 2.53 1.09
CA ALA A 53 -0.92 2.12 2.47
C ALA A 53 -2.15 1.21 2.60
N GLU A 54 -3.23 1.51 1.87
CA GLU A 54 -4.44 0.66 1.86
C GLU A 54 -4.20 -0.71 1.22
N ILE A 55 -3.42 -0.78 0.14
CA ILE A 55 -3.03 -2.06 -0.47
C ILE A 55 -2.17 -2.89 0.50
N ALA A 56 -1.25 -2.25 1.23
CA ALA A 56 -0.45 -2.92 2.26
C ALA A 56 -1.33 -3.49 3.39
N ALA A 57 -2.36 -2.76 3.82
CA ALA A 57 -3.34 -3.26 4.78
C ALA A 57 -4.16 -4.43 4.23
N ASN A 58 -4.59 -4.38 2.96
CA ASN A 58 -5.28 -5.51 2.33
C ASN A 58 -4.39 -6.77 2.32
N TYR A 59 -3.12 -6.63 1.94
CA TYR A 59 -2.14 -7.73 1.97
C TYR A 59 -2.03 -8.36 3.36
N ALA A 60 -1.82 -7.52 4.38
CA ALA A 60 -1.64 -8.00 5.75
C ALA A 60 -2.91 -8.68 6.29
N ILE A 61 -4.09 -8.12 6.00
CA ILE A 61 -5.38 -8.73 6.38
C ILE A 61 -5.56 -10.08 5.70
N ARG A 62 -5.35 -10.17 4.37
CA ARG A 62 -5.48 -11.46 3.66
C ARG A 62 -4.54 -12.51 4.22
N THR A 63 -3.28 -12.12 4.45
CA THR A 63 -2.24 -13.02 4.96
C THR A 63 -2.62 -13.54 6.34
N GLU A 64 -2.99 -12.65 7.26
CA GLU A 64 -3.33 -13.04 8.62
C GLU A 64 -4.64 -13.82 8.71
N TRP A 65 -5.69 -13.36 8.01
CA TRP A 65 -7.00 -13.99 8.10
C TRP A 65 -7.01 -15.38 7.47
N ALA A 66 -6.27 -15.60 6.39
CA ALA A 66 -6.09 -16.93 5.81
C ALA A 66 -5.48 -17.93 6.82
N VAL A 67 -4.65 -17.45 7.75
CA VAL A 67 -4.04 -18.27 8.80
C VAL A 67 -4.96 -18.43 10.02
N LYS A 68 -5.69 -17.37 10.41
CA LYS A 68 -6.41 -17.32 11.70
C LYS A 68 -7.88 -17.71 11.68
N THR A 69 -8.57 -17.61 10.53
CA THR A 69 -10.04 -17.60 10.50
C THR A 69 -10.69 -18.75 9.73
N GLY A 70 -9.91 -19.49 8.92
CA GLY A 70 -10.45 -20.53 8.03
C GLY A 70 -11.34 -20.00 6.89
N PHE A 71 -11.49 -18.68 6.76
CA PHE A 71 -12.23 -18.06 5.67
C PHE A 71 -11.50 -18.20 4.34
N ASP A 72 -12.25 -18.47 3.28
CA ASP A 72 -11.71 -18.41 1.92
C ASP A 72 -11.45 -16.96 1.46
N ALA A 73 -10.71 -16.82 0.35
CA ALA A 73 -10.35 -15.52 -0.19
C ALA A 73 -11.56 -14.66 -0.59
N THR A 74 -12.67 -15.27 -1.02
CA THR A 74 -13.89 -14.57 -1.43
C THR A 74 -14.58 -13.95 -0.22
N VAL A 75 -14.65 -14.67 0.90
CA VAL A 75 -15.20 -14.14 2.16
C VAL A 75 -14.34 -13.00 2.68
N ILE A 76 -13.01 -13.15 2.68
CA ILE A 76 -12.08 -12.08 3.07
C ILE A 76 -12.27 -10.84 2.18
N ASP A 77 -12.46 -11.02 0.86
CA ASP A 77 -12.76 -9.94 -0.07
C ASP A 77 -14.02 -9.15 0.28
N HIS A 78 -15.07 -9.83 0.74
CA HIS A 78 -16.29 -9.17 1.17
C HIS A 78 -16.04 -8.29 2.40
N PHE A 79 -15.29 -8.79 3.40
CA PHE A 79 -14.93 -7.99 4.57
C PHE A 79 -14.06 -6.78 4.21
N LEU A 80 -13.08 -6.96 3.31
CA LEU A 80 -12.23 -5.85 2.85
C LEU A 80 -13.01 -4.77 2.09
N LYS A 81 -14.03 -5.15 1.32
CA LYS A 81 -14.94 -4.18 0.65
C LYS A 81 -15.86 -3.49 1.66
N TRP A 82 -16.35 -4.23 2.65
CA TRP A 82 -17.21 -3.69 3.71
C TRP A 82 -16.46 -2.68 4.59
N ALA A 83 -15.23 -2.99 4.99
CA ALA A 83 -14.34 -2.08 5.68
C ALA A 83 -13.76 -1.06 4.68
N ASN A 84 -14.58 -0.09 4.30
CA ASN A 84 -14.18 0.94 3.35
C ASN A 84 -13.11 1.87 3.93
N GLY A 85 -11.97 1.99 3.25
CA GLY A 85 -10.87 2.85 3.64
C GLY A 85 -9.92 2.27 4.68
N LEU A 86 -8.72 2.85 4.73
CA LEU A 86 -7.59 2.37 5.54
C LEU A 86 -7.90 2.30 7.05
N GLN A 87 -8.55 3.32 7.62
CA GLN A 87 -8.86 3.37 9.05
C GLN A 87 -9.70 2.16 9.49
N LEU A 88 -10.81 1.88 8.79
CA LEU A 88 -11.71 0.79 9.16
C LEU A 88 -11.06 -0.57 8.99
N LYS A 89 -10.23 -0.74 7.95
CA LYS A 89 -9.44 -1.96 7.76
C LYS A 89 -8.54 -2.24 8.96
N MET A 90 -7.87 -1.22 9.48
CA MET A 90 -7.03 -1.38 10.66
C MET A 90 -7.83 -1.63 11.93
N ALA A 91 -8.79 -0.76 12.23
CA ALA A 91 -9.51 -0.78 13.49
C ALA A 91 -10.52 -1.94 13.61
N LYS A 92 -11.08 -2.43 12.50
CA LYS A 92 -12.15 -3.44 12.50
C LYS A 92 -11.71 -4.81 12.00
N LEU A 93 -10.69 -4.89 11.13
CA LEU A 93 -10.28 -6.17 10.55
C LEU A 93 -8.91 -6.64 11.01
N PHE A 94 -7.88 -5.81 10.87
CA PHE A 94 -6.52 -6.24 11.16
C PHE A 94 -6.24 -6.34 12.66
N VAL A 95 -6.43 -5.24 13.41
CA VAL A 95 -6.04 -5.19 14.82
C VAL A 95 -6.73 -6.24 15.69
N PRO A 96 -8.06 -6.46 15.59
CA PRO A 96 -8.75 -7.45 16.41
C PRO A 96 -8.34 -8.90 16.15
N VAL A 97 -7.76 -9.20 14.98
CA VAL A 97 -7.37 -10.56 14.58
C VAL A 97 -5.88 -10.82 14.80
N TYR A 98 -5.03 -9.84 14.46
CA TYR A 98 -3.58 -10.00 14.55
C TYR A 98 -3.07 -9.89 16.01
N PHE A 99 -3.60 -8.93 16.79
CA PHE A 99 -3.08 -8.66 18.13
C PHE A 99 -3.94 -9.32 19.21
N ALA A 100 -3.31 -10.10 20.08
CA ALA A 100 -3.96 -10.63 21.28
C ALA A 100 -4.44 -9.52 22.23
N ASP A 101 -3.68 -8.42 22.32
CA ASP A 101 -4.09 -7.17 22.97
C ASP A 101 -4.22 -6.03 21.94
N PRO A 102 -5.46 -5.65 21.56
CA PRO A 102 -5.73 -4.52 20.68
C PRO A 102 -5.22 -3.16 21.21
N LYS A 103 -4.88 -3.06 22.50
CA LYS A 103 -4.35 -1.84 23.14
C LYS A 103 -2.83 -1.79 23.19
N SER A 104 -2.15 -2.78 22.60
CA SER A 104 -0.69 -2.80 22.49
C SER A 104 -0.17 -1.54 21.80
N LYS A 105 1.08 -1.16 22.11
CA LYS A 105 1.71 0.04 21.53
C LYS A 105 1.76 -0.01 20.00
N VAL A 106 2.04 -1.19 19.43
CA VAL A 106 2.12 -1.40 17.98
C VAL A 106 0.74 -1.28 17.34
N ALA A 107 -0.29 -1.90 17.91
CA ALA A 107 -1.66 -1.79 17.42
C ALA A 107 -2.13 -0.32 17.40
N LYS A 108 -1.90 0.42 18.48
CA LYS A 108 -2.22 1.85 18.57
C LYS A 108 -1.46 2.68 17.54
N ALA A 109 -0.16 2.41 17.35
CA ALA A 109 0.66 3.11 16.36
C ALA A 109 0.14 2.88 14.94
N LEU A 110 -0.22 1.64 14.58
CA LEU A 110 -0.81 1.30 13.29
C LEU A 110 -2.14 2.04 13.05
N VAL A 111 -3.04 2.05 14.04
CA VAL A 111 -4.33 2.74 13.91
C VAL A 111 -4.15 4.24 13.79
N SER A 112 -3.31 4.85 14.64
CA SER A 112 -3.04 6.28 14.58
C SER A 112 -2.40 6.71 13.26
N SER A 113 -1.46 5.92 12.74
CA SER A 113 -0.83 6.16 11.45
C SER A 113 -1.85 6.06 10.29
N ALA A 114 -2.69 5.03 10.31
CA ALA A 114 -3.80 4.88 9.37
C ALA A 114 -4.80 6.05 9.40
N GLU A 115 -5.12 6.57 10.59
CA GLU A 115 -6.00 7.73 10.76
C GLU A 115 -5.40 9.00 10.14
N LYS A 116 -4.11 9.27 10.38
CA LYS A 116 -3.42 10.41 9.77
C LYS A 116 -3.43 10.35 8.24
N ILE A 117 -3.06 9.20 7.67
CA ILE A 117 -3.02 8.99 6.21
C ILE A 117 -4.43 9.18 5.63
N ASN A 118 -5.44 8.60 6.27
CA ASN A 118 -6.83 8.71 5.83
C ASN A 118 -7.34 10.17 5.90
N ALA A 119 -6.99 10.91 6.95
CA ALA A 119 -7.38 12.31 7.12
C ALA A 119 -6.84 13.20 5.99
N VAL A 120 -5.54 13.12 5.70
CA VAL A 120 -4.89 13.92 4.64
C VAL A 120 -5.40 13.53 3.25
N ARG A 121 -5.63 12.23 2.98
CA ARG A 121 -6.25 11.82 1.72
C ARG A 121 -7.68 12.35 1.59
N ASN A 122 -8.45 12.34 2.67
CA ASN A 122 -9.84 12.78 2.64
C ASN A 122 -9.98 14.30 2.44
N SER A 123 -9.07 15.12 2.99
CA SER A 123 -9.08 16.57 2.71
C SER A 123 -8.87 16.83 1.22
N VAL A 124 -7.92 16.14 0.58
CA VAL A 124 -7.65 16.30 -0.85
C VAL A 124 -8.84 15.84 -1.71
N VAL A 125 -9.33 14.61 -1.52
CA VAL A 125 -10.28 13.99 -2.45
C VAL A 125 -11.75 14.31 -2.20
N HIS A 126 -12.13 14.67 -0.97
CA HIS A 126 -13.53 14.90 -0.61
C HIS A 126 -13.81 16.35 -0.28
N GLN A 127 -12.82 17.10 0.23
CA GLN A 127 -12.96 18.52 0.55
C GLN A 127 -12.39 19.42 -0.57
N GLY A 128 -11.69 18.84 -1.55
CA GLY A 128 -11.10 19.59 -2.66
C GLY A 128 -9.90 20.44 -2.26
N ALA A 129 -9.24 20.10 -1.15
CA ALA A 129 -8.07 20.84 -0.70
C ALA A 129 -6.90 20.67 -1.67
N PHE A 130 -6.29 21.79 -2.05
CA PHE A 130 -4.96 21.78 -2.64
C PHE A 130 -3.95 21.50 -1.55
N SER A 131 -2.92 20.73 -1.88
CA SER A 131 -1.82 20.43 -0.98
C SER A 131 -0.52 21.05 -1.49
N ASN A 132 0.48 21.11 -0.63
CA ASN A 132 1.81 21.62 -0.96
C ASN A 132 2.88 20.50 -0.87
N PRO A 133 4.11 20.75 -1.36
CA PRO A 133 5.17 19.74 -1.34
C PRO A 133 5.51 19.19 0.06
N GLU A 134 5.53 20.04 1.09
CA GLU A 134 5.84 19.65 2.47
C GLU A 134 4.79 18.68 3.04
N GLU A 135 3.50 19.01 2.87
CA GLU A 135 2.39 18.13 3.25
C GLU A 135 2.43 16.78 2.51
N ALA A 136 2.83 16.79 1.24
CA ALA A 136 2.98 15.56 0.47
C ALA A 136 4.18 14.73 0.97
N GLU A 137 5.32 15.34 1.29
CA GLU A 137 6.47 14.66 1.87
C GLU A 137 6.14 14.01 3.21
N ASP A 138 5.44 14.73 4.09
CA ASP A 138 4.97 14.22 5.38
C ASP A 138 4.02 13.03 5.20
N ALA A 139 3.06 13.14 4.28
CA ALA A 139 2.14 12.05 3.98
C ALA A 139 2.86 10.82 3.39
N ILE A 140 3.87 11.02 2.53
CA ILE A 140 4.70 9.95 1.97
C ILE A 140 5.53 9.29 3.08
N ALA A 141 6.12 10.07 3.98
CA ALA A 141 6.91 9.57 5.09
C ALA A 141 6.06 8.71 6.04
N GLU A 142 4.89 9.21 6.45
CA GLU A 142 3.94 8.50 7.30
C GLU A 142 3.42 7.22 6.61
N ALA A 143 3.06 7.30 5.31
CA ALA A 143 2.64 6.11 4.55
C ALA A 143 3.76 5.07 4.44
N SER A 144 5.00 5.48 4.20
CA SER A 144 6.15 4.57 4.16
C SER A 144 6.38 3.88 5.49
N LEU A 145 6.28 4.63 6.60
CA LEU A 145 6.41 4.09 7.95
C LEU A 145 5.30 3.05 8.20
N PHE A 146 4.05 3.40 7.92
CA PHE A 146 2.91 2.51 8.03
C PHE A 146 3.10 1.21 7.25
N ILE A 147 3.44 1.31 5.97
CA ILE A 147 3.63 0.18 5.07
C ILE A 147 4.73 -0.75 5.60
N ASN A 148 5.88 -0.18 6.01
CA ASN A 148 6.98 -0.97 6.54
C ASN A 148 6.62 -1.66 7.86
N MET A 149 5.88 -0.98 8.74
CA MET A 149 5.39 -1.60 9.98
C MET A 149 4.44 -2.76 9.69
N ILE A 150 3.39 -2.55 8.87
CA ILE A 150 2.33 -3.53 8.71
C ILE A 150 2.75 -4.74 7.86
N VAL A 151 3.48 -4.52 6.77
CA VAL A 151 3.99 -5.61 5.93
C VAL A 151 5.14 -6.33 6.64
N GLY A 152 5.94 -5.60 7.43
CA GLY A 152 7.03 -6.14 8.23
C GLY A 152 6.60 -7.19 9.26
N LEU A 153 5.33 -7.17 9.69
CA LEU A 153 4.75 -8.19 10.55
C LEU A 153 4.67 -9.56 9.86
N SER A 154 4.51 -9.60 8.54
CA SER A 154 4.43 -10.84 7.74
C SER A 154 5.74 -11.15 6.99
N ILE A 155 6.50 -10.12 6.60
CA ILE A 155 7.75 -10.24 5.85
C ILE A 155 8.88 -9.55 6.65
N PRO A 156 9.68 -10.31 7.42
CA PRO A 156 10.79 -9.74 8.17
C PRO A 156 11.76 -8.96 7.27
N GLY A 157 12.13 -7.75 7.70
CA GLY A 157 13.06 -6.90 6.96
C GLY A 157 12.49 -6.23 5.71
N PHE A 158 11.16 -6.25 5.53
CA PHE A 158 10.49 -5.53 4.45
C PHE A 158 10.79 -4.03 4.50
N ASP A 159 11.08 -3.45 3.33
CA ASP A 159 11.30 -2.02 3.17
C ASP A 159 10.79 -1.57 1.79
N ILE A 160 9.70 -0.80 1.78
CA ILE A 160 9.08 -0.27 0.57
C ILE A 160 10.00 0.70 -0.20
N ARG A 161 11.03 1.26 0.46
CA ARG A 161 11.99 2.18 -0.16
C ARG A 161 13.12 1.44 -0.89
N LYS A 162 13.36 0.16 -0.57
CA LYS A 162 14.34 -0.66 -1.30
C LYS A 162 13.74 -1.07 -2.63
N ARG A 163 14.38 -0.64 -3.74
CA ARG A 163 14.01 -1.13 -5.08
C ARG A 163 14.35 -2.63 -5.17
N PRO A 164 13.50 -3.45 -5.84
CA PRO A 164 13.82 -4.85 -6.12
C PRO A 164 15.15 -5.04 -6.88
N ASP A 165 15.59 -4.01 -7.61
CA ASP A 165 16.80 -4.05 -8.45
C ASP A 165 18.10 -3.78 -7.68
N ALA A 166 18.06 -3.48 -6.38
CA ALA A 166 19.28 -3.27 -5.58
C ALA A 166 19.95 -4.57 -5.10
N ALA A 167 19.35 -5.74 -5.35
CA ALA A 167 19.89 -7.06 -4.98
C ALA A 167 20.59 -7.79 -6.14
N LYS A 168 20.92 -7.09 -7.23
CA LYS A 168 21.77 -7.58 -8.32
C LYS A 168 22.92 -6.60 -8.55
N SER A 169 23.92 -6.65 -7.67
CA SER A 169 25.27 -6.17 -7.95
C SER A 169 26.24 -7.28 -7.58
#